data_AF-A0A4Y1N3B5-F1
#
_entry.id   AF-A0A4Y1N3B5-F1
#
_cell.length_a   1.000
_cell.length_b   1.000
_cell.length_c   1.000
_cell.angle_alpha   90.00
_cell.angle_beta   90.00
_cell.angle_gamma   90.00
#
_symmetry.space_group_name_H-M   'P 1'
#
loop_
_entity.id
_entity.type
_entity.pdbx_description
1 polymer ?
#
loop_
_entity_poly.entity_id
_entity_poly.type
_entity_poly.pdbx_seq_one_letter_code
_entity_poly.pdbx_strand_id
1 'polypeptide(L)'
;MDGKLVARMGAVVFVAVAVTATAIEMSRKEEVPQVWPSGRTAQETEDPLRDALIRCQALGEEGPRDPDCRRAWAENRHRFLAPGSRPAEHLPYASSPGGDVLSPQRRGTDAQDHARTAPSTPQINEAR
;
A
#
# COMPACT_ATOMS: atom_id res chain seq x y z
N MET A 1 15.03 -52.28 3.40
CA MET A 1 14.18 -51.09 3.61
C MET A 1 13.31 -51.34 4.82
N ASP A 2 13.30 -50.42 5.78
CA ASP A 2 12.51 -50.57 7.01
C ASP A 2 11.04 -50.23 6.72
N GLY A 3 10.35 -51.18 6.07
CA GLY A 3 8.98 -51.01 5.61
C GLY A 3 8.01 -50.64 6.73
N LYS A 4 8.36 -50.97 7.98
CA LYS A 4 7.61 -50.57 9.17
C LYS A 4 7.74 -49.08 9.47
N LEU A 5 8.91 -48.50 9.26
CA LEU A 5 9.11 -47.04 9.38
C LEU A 5 8.35 -46.30 8.27
N VAL A 6 8.40 -46.82 7.04
CA VAL A 6 7.68 -46.24 5.89
C VAL A 6 6.17 -46.31 6.09
N ALA A 7 5.64 -47.43 6.58
CA ALA A 7 4.21 -47.58 6.88
C ALA A 7 3.74 -46.61 7.99
N ARG A 8 4.55 -46.43 9.05
CA ARG A 8 4.25 -45.47 10.12
C ARG A 8 4.24 -44.04 9.60
N MET A 9 5.23 -43.66 8.80
CA MET A 9 5.27 -42.32 8.21
C MET A 9 4.06 -42.08 7.28
N GLY A 10 3.73 -43.05 6.43
CA GLY A 10 2.54 -42.97 5.58
C GLY A 10 1.24 -42.79 6.38
N ALA A 11 1.07 -43.56 7.45
CA ALA A 11 -0.11 -43.44 8.32
C ALA A 11 -0.18 -42.08 9.02
N VAL A 12 0.94 -41.56 9.54
CA VAL A 12 0.99 -40.26 10.21
C VAL A 12 0.66 -39.13 9.24
N VAL A 13 1.24 -39.15 8.03
CA VAL A 13 0.95 -38.15 6.99
C VAL A 13 -0.52 -38.20 6.59
N PHE A 14 -1.09 -39.39 6.39
CA PHE A 14 -2.50 -39.54 6.04
C PHE A 14 -3.43 -38.99 7.13
N VAL A 15 -3.16 -39.31 8.41
CA VAL A 15 -3.93 -38.78 9.54
C VAL A 15 -3.83 -37.26 9.61
N ALA A 16 -2.62 -36.69 9.44
CA ALA A 16 -2.44 -35.25 9.44
C ALA A 16 -3.26 -34.57 8.32
N VAL A 17 -3.20 -35.10 7.10
CA VAL A 17 -3.98 -34.59 5.95
C VAL A 17 -5.49 -34.70 6.22
N ALA A 18 -5.96 -35.82 6.76
CA ALA A 18 -7.36 -36.01 7.09
C ALA A 18 -7.84 -34.99 8.15
N VAL A 19 -7.07 -34.79 9.22
CA VAL A 19 -7.37 -33.81 10.27
C VAL A 19 -7.42 -32.39 9.68
N THR A 20 -6.43 -31.98 8.88
CA THR A 20 -6.42 -30.66 8.23
C THR A 20 -7.63 -30.48 7.32
N ALA A 21 -7.99 -31.50 6.50
CA ALA A 21 -9.16 -31.43 5.64
C ALA A 21 -10.46 -31.26 6.45
N THR A 22 -10.62 -31.99 7.55
CA THR A 22 -11.79 -31.84 8.43
C THR A 22 -11.84 -30.48 9.12
N ALA A 23 -10.70 -29.93 9.53
CA ALA A 23 -10.62 -28.61 10.12
C ALA A 23 -11.04 -27.52 9.12
N ILE A 24 -10.61 -27.65 7.85
CA ILE A 24 -11.02 -26.72 6.79
C ILE A 24 -12.52 -26.83 6.51
N GLU A 25 -13.08 -28.04 6.37
CA GLU A 25 -14.51 -28.27 6.18
C GLU A 25 -15.35 -27.66 7.33
N MET A 26 -14.91 -27.82 8.58
CA MET A 26 -15.56 -27.22 9.73
C MET A 26 -15.43 -25.69 9.75
N SER A 27 -14.22 -25.16 9.53
CA SER A 27 -13.98 -23.72 9.45
C SER A 27 -14.83 -23.09 8.35
N ARG A 28 -14.93 -23.72 7.18
CA ARG A 28 -15.72 -23.23 6.03
C ARG A 28 -17.24 -23.22 6.28
N LYS A 29 -17.72 -24.03 7.22
CA LYS A 29 -19.14 -24.10 7.61
C LYS A 29 -19.50 -23.04 8.66
N GLU A 30 -18.55 -22.71 9.55
CA GLU A 30 -18.66 -21.55 10.46
C GLU A 30 -18.41 -20.22 9.73
N GLU A 31 -17.60 -20.26 8.67
CA GLU A 31 -17.32 -19.17 7.75
C GLU A 31 -18.41 -19.09 6.66
N VAL A 32 -19.69 -19.05 7.06
CA VAL A 32 -20.66 -18.22 6.32
C VAL A 32 -19.99 -16.85 6.26
N PRO A 33 -19.67 -16.29 5.08
CA PRO A 33 -18.61 -15.32 4.92
C PRO A 33 -18.78 -14.20 5.93
N GLN A 34 -18.04 -14.26 7.03
CA GLN A 34 -17.78 -13.11 7.86
C GLN A 34 -16.90 -12.28 6.97
N VAL A 35 -17.58 -11.48 6.13
CA VAL A 35 -17.01 -10.48 5.23
C VAL A 35 -15.84 -9.91 5.99
N TRP A 36 -14.63 -10.27 5.58
CA TRP A 36 -13.44 -9.72 6.18
C TRP A 36 -13.67 -8.21 6.22
N PRO A 37 -13.69 -7.56 7.39
CA PRO A 37 -13.60 -6.13 7.44
C PRO A 37 -12.11 -5.79 7.25
N SER A 38 -11.45 -6.40 6.25
CA SER A 38 -10.30 -5.78 5.62
C SER A 38 -10.87 -4.54 4.96
N GLY A 39 -10.82 -3.42 5.70
CA GLY A 39 -11.39 -2.13 5.37
C GLY A 39 -10.82 -1.56 4.07
N ARG A 40 -11.26 -2.11 2.95
CA ARG A 40 -11.36 -1.39 1.69
C ARG A 40 -12.83 -1.09 1.55
N THR A 41 -13.19 0.07 2.09
CA THR A 41 -14.28 0.87 1.54
C THR A 41 -14.26 0.71 0.03
N ALA A 42 -15.43 0.50 -0.53
CA ALA A 42 -15.69 0.37 -1.96
C ALA A 42 -15.39 1.69 -2.73
N GLN A 43 -14.18 2.25 -2.60
CA GLN A 43 -13.84 3.60 -3.03
C GLN A 43 -12.93 3.66 -4.27
N GLU A 44 -12.45 2.54 -4.81
CA GLU A 44 -11.58 2.54 -5.99
C GLU A 44 -12.03 1.49 -7.01
N THR A 45 -13.24 1.66 -7.52
CA THR A 45 -13.89 0.79 -8.52
C THR A 45 -13.16 0.76 -9.88
N GLU A 46 -12.05 1.48 -10.06
CA GLU A 46 -11.30 1.50 -11.33
C GLU A 46 -9.83 1.95 -11.16
N ASP A 47 -9.05 1.33 -10.25
CA ASP A 47 -7.61 1.59 -10.22
C ASP A 47 -6.90 0.78 -11.32
N PRO A 48 -6.42 1.38 -12.41
CA PRO A 48 -5.67 0.66 -13.44
C PRO A 48 -4.39 0.01 -12.88
N LEU A 49 -3.86 0.53 -11.75
CA LEU A 49 -2.72 -0.07 -11.07
C LEU A 49 -3.12 -1.40 -10.40
N ARG A 50 -4.33 -1.51 -9.85
CA ARG A 50 -4.82 -2.77 -9.27
C ARG A 50 -4.93 -3.86 -10.33
N ASP A 51 -5.46 -3.53 -11.50
CA ASP A 51 -5.56 -4.46 -12.62
C ASP A 51 -4.19 -4.89 -13.14
N ALA A 52 -3.24 -3.95 -13.22
CA ALA A 52 -1.86 -4.26 -13.59
C ALA A 52 -1.21 -5.21 -12.58
N LEU A 53 -1.40 -4.99 -11.28
CA LEU A 53 -0.87 -5.87 -10.23
C LEU A 53 -1.48 -7.28 -10.30
N ILE A 54 -2.79 -7.40 -10.54
CA ILE A 54 -3.47 -8.70 -10.70
C ILE A 54 -2.90 -9.46 -11.91
N ARG A 55 -2.75 -8.78 -13.06
CA ARG A 55 -2.13 -9.40 -14.24
C ARG A 55 -0.69 -9.85 -13.96
N CYS A 56 0.10 -9.01 -13.31
CA CYS A 56 1.48 -9.33 -12.97
C CYS A 56 1.60 -10.47 -11.94
N GLN A 57 0.66 -10.60 -11.02
CA GLN A 57 0.60 -11.73 -10.09
C GLN A 57 0.32 -13.05 -10.83
N ALA A 58 -0.55 -13.03 -11.85
CA ALA A 58 -0.86 -14.21 -12.65
C ALA A 58 0.34 -14.75 -13.46
N LEU A 59 1.36 -13.93 -13.70
CA LEU A 59 2.60 -14.34 -14.39
C LEU A 59 3.55 -15.17 -13.49
N GLY A 60 3.39 -15.13 -12.17
CA GLY A 60 4.24 -15.87 -11.24
C GLY A 60 5.72 -15.49 -11.36
N GLU A 61 6.58 -16.50 -11.55
CA GLU A 61 8.05 -16.35 -11.66
C GLU A 61 8.50 -15.47 -12.84
N GLU A 62 7.64 -15.24 -13.83
CA GLU A 62 7.96 -14.35 -14.95
C GLU A 62 7.66 -12.88 -14.66
N GLY A 63 6.77 -12.60 -13.69
CA GLY A 63 6.41 -11.24 -13.29
C GLY A 63 7.61 -10.35 -12.92
N PRO A 64 8.61 -10.83 -12.16
CA PRO A 64 9.83 -10.07 -11.86
C PRO A 64 10.76 -9.80 -13.06
N ARG A 65 10.62 -10.55 -14.17
CA ARG A 65 11.42 -10.35 -15.38
C ARG A 65 10.80 -9.31 -16.32
N ASP A 66 9.48 -9.14 -16.25
CA ASP A 66 8.74 -8.14 -17.03
C ASP A 66 8.99 -6.70 -16.50
N PRO A 67 9.48 -5.76 -17.35
CA PRO A 67 9.74 -4.39 -16.94
C PRO A 67 8.49 -3.61 -16.54
N ASP A 68 7.33 -3.88 -17.16
CA ASP A 68 6.07 -3.22 -16.82
C ASP A 68 5.54 -3.70 -15.47
N CYS A 69 5.71 -4.98 -15.16
CA CYS A 69 5.37 -5.51 -13.85
C CYS A 69 6.26 -4.97 -12.74
N ARG A 70 7.57 -4.85 -12.97
CA ARG A 70 8.46 -4.19 -12.00
C ARG A 70 8.06 -2.75 -11.72
N ARG A 71 7.65 -2.00 -12.75
CA ARG A 71 7.16 -0.62 -12.62
C ARG A 71 5.86 -0.55 -11.82
N ALA A 72 4.89 -1.42 -12.11
CA ALA A 72 3.62 -1.48 -11.38
C ALA A 72 3.83 -1.77 -9.88
N TRP A 73 4.72 -2.70 -9.55
CA TRP A 73 5.05 -3.00 -8.15
C TRP A 73 5.81 -1.88 -7.43
N ALA A 74 6.69 -1.16 -8.13
CA ALA A 74 7.38 0.00 -7.59
C ALA A 74 6.40 1.13 -7.26
N GLU A 75 5.47 1.43 -8.18
CA GLU A 75 4.41 2.43 -7.99
C GLU A 75 3.50 2.06 -6.82
N ASN A 76 3.08 0.79 -6.73
CA ASN A 76 2.28 0.30 -5.62
C ASN A 76 2.96 0.54 -4.27
N ARG A 77 4.25 0.17 -4.16
CA ARG A 77 5.05 0.45 -2.96
C ARG A 77 5.13 1.94 -2.66
N HIS A 78 5.33 2.78 -3.66
CA HIS A 78 5.41 4.23 -3.50
C HIS A 78 4.10 4.79 -2.92
N ARG A 79 2.94 4.39 -3.45
CA ARG A 79 1.62 4.79 -2.92
C ARG A 79 1.41 4.32 -1.49
N PHE A 80 1.78 3.07 -1.18
CA PHE A 80 1.68 2.55 0.18
C PHE A 80 2.57 3.28 1.18
N LEU A 81 3.75 3.73 0.76
CA LEU A 81 4.72 4.40 1.62
C LEU A 81 4.64 5.93 1.59
N ALA A 82 3.76 6.50 0.76
CA ALA A 82 3.62 7.94 0.62
C ALA A 82 3.19 8.59 1.95
N PRO A 83 3.75 9.76 2.33
CA PRO A 83 3.26 10.51 3.49
C PRO A 83 1.76 10.80 3.35
N GLY A 84 0.96 10.40 4.36
CA GLY A 84 -0.51 10.54 4.34
C GLY A 84 -1.27 9.37 3.69
N SER A 85 -0.59 8.31 3.24
CA SER A 85 -1.22 7.07 2.76
C SER A 85 -1.79 6.20 3.88
N ARG A 86 -1.30 6.39 5.11
CA ARG A 86 -1.90 5.77 6.29
C ARG A 86 -3.24 6.45 6.54
N PRO A 87 -4.35 5.70 6.67
CA PRO A 87 -5.55 6.24 7.30
C PRO A 87 -5.07 6.91 8.58
N ALA A 88 -5.37 8.19 8.78
CA ALA A 88 -5.02 8.85 10.04
C ALA A 88 -5.57 7.95 11.13
N GLU A 89 -4.68 7.22 11.81
CA GLU A 89 -5.05 6.41 12.94
C GLU A 89 -5.74 7.41 13.86
N HIS A 90 -7.06 7.28 13.99
CA HIS A 90 -7.85 8.14 14.83
C HIS A 90 -7.52 7.72 16.25
N LEU A 91 -6.28 7.99 16.68
CA LEU A 91 -5.89 7.94 18.07
C LEU A 91 -6.89 8.88 18.74
N PRO A 92 -7.74 8.38 19.66
CA PRO A 92 -8.58 9.27 20.42
C PRO A 92 -7.65 10.31 21.00
N TYR A 93 -7.92 11.58 20.66
CA TYR A 93 -7.22 12.73 21.21
C TYR A 93 -7.24 12.53 22.71
N ALA A 94 -6.14 12.05 23.28
CA ALA A 94 -5.90 12.16 24.70
C ALA A 94 -5.75 13.67 24.87
N SER A 95 -6.86 14.30 25.24
CA SER A 95 -6.93 15.71 25.55
C SER A 95 -5.78 16.03 26.47
N SER A 96 -4.69 16.58 25.92
CA SER A 96 -3.65 17.19 26.73
C SER A 96 -4.29 18.48 27.23
N PRO A 97 -4.65 18.60 28.53
CA PRO A 97 -5.14 19.85 29.05
C PRO A 97 -3.90 20.69 29.32
N GLY A 98 -3.62 21.63 28.42
CA GLY A 98 -2.57 22.62 28.64
C GLY A 98 -1.63 22.76 27.45
N GLY A 99 -1.91 23.77 26.64
CA GLY A 99 -1.06 24.16 25.52
C GLY A 99 -1.52 25.41 24.79
N ASP A 100 -2.47 26.18 25.33
CA ASP A 100 -2.52 27.60 25.04
C ASP A 100 -1.22 28.19 25.59
N VAL A 101 -0.23 28.42 24.72
CA VAL A 101 0.63 29.61 24.69
C VAL A 101 1.62 29.44 23.53
N LEU A 102 1.50 30.37 22.58
CA LEU A 102 2.48 30.75 21.55
C LEU A 102 2.50 29.95 20.23
N SER A 103 1.45 30.13 19.42
CA SER A 103 1.63 30.23 17.97
C SER A 103 1.65 31.72 17.59
N PRO A 104 2.77 32.28 17.09
CA PRO A 104 2.76 33.61 16.50
C PRO A 104 2.01 33.51 15.17
N GLN A 105 0.79 34.05 15.16
CA GLN A 105 -0.02 34.21 13.96
C GLN A 105 0.80 35.02 12.94
N ARG A 106 1.25 34.36 11.86
CA ARG A 106 2.02 34.98 10.78
C ARG A 106 1.08 35.88 9.95
N ARG A 107 0.75 37.03 10.52
CA ARG A 107 0.02 38.12 9.89
C ARG A 107 0.96 38.87 8.94
N GLY A 108 0.72 38.76 7.64
CA GLY A 108 1.26 39.71 6.65
C GLY A 108 1.93 39.06 5.45
N THR A 109 1.15 38.68 4.45
CA THR A 109 1.59 38.64 3.04
C THR A 109 0.47 39.17 2.14
N ASP A 110 -0.02 40.37 2.46
CA ASP A 110 -0.78 41.24 1.56
C ASP A 110 -0.05 42.59 1.53
N ALA A 111 1.16 42.65 0.92
CA ALA A 111 1.86 43.94 0.70
C ALA A 111 3.14 43.89 -0.16
N GLN A 112 3.71 42.74 -0.51
CA GLN A 112 5.01 42.68 -1.20
C GLN A 112 4.98 41.79 -2.44
N ASP A 113 4.39 42.27 -3.53
CA ASP A 113 4.98 42.01 -4.87
C ASP A 113 4.64 43.06 -5.94
N HIS A 114 4.10 44.22 -5.55
CA HIS A 114 4.06 45.42 -6.40
C HIS A 114 5.35 46.24 -6.26
N ALA A 115 6.55 45.62 -6.29
CA ALA A 115 7.82 46.36 -6.36
C ALA A 115 9.02 45.43 -6.62
N ARG A 116 9.08 44.78 -7.79
CA ARG A 116 10.38 44.37 -8.34
C ARG A 116 10.41 44.57 -9.85
N THR A 117 10.49 45.85 -10.20
CA THR A 117 11.41 46.43 -11.19
C THR A 117 11.96 45.45 -12.23
N ALA A 118 11.42 45.56 -13.45
CA ALA A 118 11.96 44.92 -14.63
C ALA A 118 13.44 45.32 -14.86
N PRO A 119 14.36 44.37 -15.05
CA PRO A 119 15.64 44.65 -15.66
C PRO A 119 15.52 44.68 -17.18
N SER A 120 15.96 45.79 -17.75
CA SER A 120 16.12 46.07 -19.17
C SER A 120 17.01 45.01 -19.83
N THR A 121 16.55 44.47 -20.96
CA THR A 121 17.33 43.60 -21.86
C THR A 121 18.54 44.36 -22.43
N PRO A 122 19.77 43.80 -22.36
CA PRO A 122 20.86 44.25 -23.21
C PRO A 122 20.75 43.61 -24.59
N GLN A 123 20.70 44.46 -25.62
CA GLN A 123 20.88 44.12 -27.03
C GLN A 123 22.17 43.31 -27.24
N ILE A 124 22.01 42.09 -27.75
CA ILE A 124 23.11 41.28 -28.28
C ILE A 124 23.56 41.89 -29.60
N ASN A 125 24.76 42.46 -29.58
CA ASN A 125 25.44 43.03 -30.72
C ASN A 125 26.07 41.88 -31.52
N GLU A 126 25.43 41.46 -32.63
CA GLU A 126 26.03 40.51 -33.57
C GLU A 126 27.05 41.24 -34.45
N ALA A 127 28.30 40.81 -34.36
CA ALA A 127 29.36 41.18 -35.27
C ALA A 127 29.61 40.02 -36.26
N ARG A 128 29.34 40.23 -37.55
CA ARG A 128 30.12 39.73 -38.71
C ARG A 128 29.51 40.17 -40.03
#